data_AF-A0A5V8W8E1-F1
#
_entry.id   AF-A0A5V8W8E1-F1
#
_cell.length_a   1.000
_cell.length_b   1.000
_cell.length_c   1.000
_cell.angle_alpha   90.00
_cell.angle_beta   90.00
_cell.angle_gamma   90.00
#
_symmetry.space_group_name_H-M   'P 1'
#
loop_
_entity.id
_entity.type
_entity.pdbx_description
1 polymer ?
#
loop_
_entity_poly.entity_id
_entity_poly.type
_entity_poly.pdbx_seq_one_letter_code
_entity_poly.pdbx_strand_id
1 'polypeptide(L)'
;MAIKITPDEFSLLIQRLNKKWRVFAPSAEFRGGRFSDTDNIIYQRISGWRDLIWHEKSHMSPNTIIAPITETLFYFDKDTIQIAETDTSPIIIFARACDINAMSRLDYMYLSNGNNSDYSYQLLREHIRFVLIECEESFENCFCVSMGTNKTDCYSAAMRFSDEGALVSIRDPFIEAAIQGLGQEADYTPSFVSENRETVVTPDSVCRDPQKI
;
A
#
# COMPACT_ATOMS: atom_id res chain seq x y z
N MET A 1 -20.70 0.75 -3.35
CA MET A 1 -21.28 1.41 -2.17
C MET A 1 -20.31 2.48 -1.69
N ALA A 2 -20.80 3.64 -1.28
CA ALA A 2 -20.00 4.71 -0.71
C ALA A 2 -20.59 5.16 0.64
N ILE A 3 -19.75 5.29 1.66
CA ILE A 3 -20.16 5.68 3.01
C ILE A 3 -19.18 6.67 3.65
N LYS A 4 -19.65 7.45 4.61
CA LYS A 4 -18.82 8.22 5.56
C LYS A 4 -18.74 7.47 6.88
N ILE A 5 -17.53 7.26 7.39
CA ILE A 5 -17.26 6.69 8.71
C ILE A 5 -16.50 7.69 9.58
N THR A 6 -16.73 7.64 10.88
CA THR A 6 -16.01 8.40 11.91
C THR A 6 -14.68 7.72 12.30
N PRO A 7 -13.79 8.40 13.06
CA PRO A 7 -12.56 7.79 13.59
C PRO A 7 -12.79 6.54 14.44
N ASP A 8 -13.86 6.53 15.24
CA ASP A 8 -14.21 5.40 16.09
C ASP A 8 -14.71 4.21 15.26
N GLU A 9 -15.53 4.48 14.23
CA GLU A 9 -15.98 3.46 13.29
C GLU A 9 -14.84 2.90 12.44
N PHE A 10 -13.89 3.74 12.02
CA PHE A 10 -12.67 3.27 11.38
C PHE A 10 -11.88 2.34 12.30
N SER A 11 -11.73 2.71 13.58
CA SER A 11 -11.03 1.86 14.54
C SER A 11 -11.73 0.51 14.71
N LEU A 12 -13.07 0.50 14.75
CA LEU A 12 -13.86 -0.73 14.78
C LEU A 12 -13.73 -1.56 13.49
N LEU A 13 -13.66 -0.92 12.32
CA LEU A 13 -13.38 -1.58 11.05
C LEU A 13 -12.02 -2.29 11.09
N ILE A 14 -10.96 -1.59 11.52
CA ILE A 14 -9.62 -2.17 11.64
C ILE A 14 -9.61 -3.35 12.61
N GLN A 15 -10.29 -3.26 13.76
CA GLN A 15 -10.44 -4.37 14.69
C GLN A 15 -11.14 -5.58 14.06
N ARG A 16 -12.19 -5.36 13.24
CA ARG A 16 -12.89 -6.44 12.54
C ARG A 16 -12.00 -7.10 11.49
N LEU A 17 -11.27 -6.31 10.71
CA LEU A 17 -10.32 -6.80 9.70
C LEU A 17 -9.18 -7.60 10.35
N ASN A 18 -8.63 -7.11 11.47
CA ASN A 18 -7.53 -7.75 12.19
C ASN A 18 -7.85 -9.15 12.75
N LYS A 19 -9.12 -9.58 12.76
CA LYS A 19 -9.50 -10.97 13.10
C LYS A 19 -9.01 -12.00 12.08
N LYS A 20 -8.82 -11.60 10.83
CA LYS A 20 -8.44 -12.50 9.72
C LYS A 20 -7.25 -11.99 8.91
N TRP A 21 -7.05 -10.68 8.88
CA TRP A 21 -6.04 -10.02 8.07
C TRP A 21 -5.00 -9.35 8.95
N ARG A 22 -3.77 -9.25 8.48
CA ARG A 22 -2.79 -8.32 9.02
C ARG A 22 -2.94 -7.00 8.28
N VAL A 23 -3.41 -5.96 8.95
CA VAL A 23 -3.66 -4.66 8.32
C VAL A 23 -2.46 -3.73 8.51
N PHE A 24 -1.89 -3.25 7.41
CA PHE A 24 -0.75 -2.34 7.39
C PHE A 24 -1.13 -1.00 6.77
N ALA A 25 -0.56 0.07 7.31
CA ALA A 25 -0.67 1.41 6.77
C ALA A 25 0.56 2.25 7.15
N PRO A 26 0.77 3.43 6.55
CA PRO A 26 1.76 4.37 7.06
C PRO A 26 1.44 4.72 8.52
N SER A 27 2.43 4.56 9.38
CA SER A 27 2.34 4.73 10.82
C SER A 27 3.65 5.26 11.38
N ALA A 28 3.59 6.04 12.44
CA ALA A 28 4.76 6.64 13.05
C ALA A 28 5.53 5.62 13.89
N GLU A 29 6.82 5.45 13.58
CA GLU A 29 7.80 4.84 14.47
C GLU A 29 8.40 5.96 15.33
N PHE A 30 8.02 5.97 16.61
CA PHE A 30 8.39 7.02 17.56
C PHE A 30 9.91 7.16 17.67
N ARG A 31 10.44 8.35 17.39
CA ARG A 31 11.88 8.67 17.43
C ARG A 31 12.75 7.75 16.55
N GLY A 32 12.18 7.11 15.53
CA GLY A 32 12.91 6.30 14.55
C GLY A 32 13.49 7.12 13.38
N GLY A 33 13.27 8.44 13.37
CA GLY A 33 13.61 9.32 12.26
C GLY A 33 15.11 9.55 12.06
N ARG A 34 15.44 10.17 10.93
CA ARG A 34 16.84 10.48 10.56
C ARG A 34 17.47 11.56 11.44
N PHE A 35 16.66 12.39 12.09
CA PHE A 35 17.11 13.47 12.96
C PHE A 35 16.65 13.22 14.40
N SER A 36 17.37 13.80 15.37
CA SER A 36 16.99 13.73 16.78
C SER A 36 15.55 14.20 17.00
N ASP A 37 14.80 13.44 17.80
CA ASP A 37 13.40 13.73 18.13
C ASP A 37 12.44 13.82 16.92
N THR A 38 12.75 13.14 15.82
CA THR A 38 11.84 12.99 14.68
C THR A 38 11.31 11.57 14.57
N ASP A 39 10.03 11.44 14.22
CA ASP A 39 9.41 10.15 13.96
C ASP A 39 9.72 9.67 12.54
N ASN A 40 9.63 8.36 12.33
CA ASN A 40 9.81 7.75 11.03
C ASN A 40 8.48 7.17 10.53
N ILE A 41 7.93 7.72 9.46
CA ILE A 41 6.67 7.24 8.89
C ILE A 41 6.94 6.03 7.99
N ILE A 42 6.64 4.84 8.49
CA ILE A 42 6.85 3.57 7.78
C ILE A 42 5.58 2.74 7.78
N TYR A 43 5.54 1.70 6.94
CA TYR A 43 4.40 0.79 6.91
C TYR A 43 4.44 -0.17 8.10
N GLN A 44 3.47 -0.07 9.00
CA GLN A 44 3.37 -0.91 10.20
C GLN A 44 1.96 -1.46 10.37
N ARG A 45 1.81 -2.46 11.24
CA ARG A 45 0.49 -2.98 11.61
C ARG A 45 -0.27 -1.90 12.38
N ILE A 46 -1.52 -1.68 11.99
CA ILE A 46 -2.40 -0.71 12.66
C ILE A 46 -3.51 -1.43 13.45
N SER A 47 -3.91 -0.82 14.55
CA SER A 47 -4.99 -1.28 15.43
C SER A 47 -6.22 -0.37 15.39
N GLY A 48 -6.07 0.87 14.91
CA GLY A 48 -7.17 1.81 14.72
C GLY A 48 -6.73 3.16 14.15
N TRP A 49 -7.58 4.17 14.33
CA TRP A 49 -7.43 5.51 13.72
C TRP A 49 -6.11 6.20 14.05
N ARG A 50 -5.69 6.15 15.32
CA ARG A 50 -4.50 6.87 15.80
C ARG A 50 -3.18 6.35 15.21
N ASP A 51 -3.19 5.12 14.71
CA ASP A 51 -1.98 4.51 14.15
C ASP A 51 -1.78 4.91 12.68
N LEU A 52 -2.81 5.42 12.00
CA LEU A 52 -2.77 5.77 10.58
C LEU A 52 -2.29 7.21 10.38
N ILE A 53 -1.21 7.36 9.60
CA ILE A 53 -0.71 8.65 9.14
C ILE A 53 -1.03 8.80 7.64
N TRP A 54 -2.02 9.62 7.33
CA TRP A 54 -2.48 9.84 5.94
C TRP A 54 -2.03 11.18 5.37
N HIS A 55 -1.88 12.21 6.22
CA HIS A 55 -1.53 13.59 5.86
C HIS A 55 -0.03 13.82 5.64
N GLU A 56 0.82 12.80 5.84
CA GLU A 56 2.25 12.85 5.57
C GLU A 56 2.68 11.70 4.68
N LYS A 57 3.67 11.95 3.81
CA LYS A 57 4.26 10.92 2.95
C LYS A 57 5.08 9.95 3.80
N SER A 58 4.96 8.64 3.54
CA SER A 58 5.84 7.66 4.17
C SER A 58 7.29 7.83 3.69
N HIS A 59 8.24 7.57 4.57
CA HIS A 59 9.67 7.56 4.24
C HIS A 59 10.09 6.25 3.58
N MET A 60 9.32 5.17 3.81
CA MET A 60 9.54 3.85 3.23
C MET A 60 8.32 3.41 2.41
N SER A 61 8.57 2.58 1.39
CA SER A 61 7.52 2.03 0.54
C SER A 61 6.87 0.80 1.20
N PRO A 62 5.64 0.42 0.81
CA PRO A 62 5.02 -0.79 1.31
C PRO A 62 5.74 -2.09 0.89
N ASN A 63 6.76 -2.03 0.02
CA ASN A 63 7.61 -3.16 -0.32
C ASN A 63 8.32 -3.75 0.91
N THR A 64 8.55 -2.96 1.96
CA THR A 64 9.15 -3.48 3.21
C THR A 64 8.29 -4.52 3.91
N ILE A 65 7.00 -4.62 3.58
CA ILE A 65 6.10 -5.67 4.09
C ILE A 65 6.35 -7.01 3.37
N ILE A 66 6.81 -6.96 2.12
CA ILE A 66 6.88 -8.12 1.20
C ILE A 66 8.31 -8.64 1.09
N ALA A 67 9.28 -7.72 1.03
CA ALA A 67 10.70 -8.02 0.96
C ALA A 67 11.38 -7.51 2.24
N PRO A 68 11.37 -8.29 3.34
CA PRO A 68 12.06 -7.91 4.56
C PRO A 68 13.57 -7.84 4.32
N ILE A 69 14.29 -7.08 5.16
CA ILE A 69 15.75 -6.91 5.05
C ILE A 69 16.49 -8.26 5.14
N THR A 70 15.95 -9.18 5.93
CA THR A 70 16.50 -10.53 6.12
C THR A 70 15.39 -11.56 6.01
N GLU A 71 15.62 -12.58 5.19
CA GLU A 71 14.71 -13.70 4.98
C GLU A 71 15.50 -15.01 4.92
N THR A 72 14.99 -16.06 5.57
CA THR A 72 15.55 -17.41 5.44
C THR A 72 14.94 -18.06 4.20
N LEU A 73 15.76 -18.41 3.20
CA LEU A 73 15.29 -19.04 1.97
C LEU A 73 15.38 -20.57 2.01
N PHE A 74 16.40 -21.10 2.68
CA PHE A 74 16.68 -22.53 2.73
C PHE A 74 17.17 -22.95 4.11
N TYR A 75 16.78 -24.15 4.51
CA TYR A 75 17.41 -24.91 5.58
C TYR A 75 18.28 -26.01 4.95
N PHE A 76 19.50 -26.16 5.47
CA PHE A 76 20.45 -27.15 5.01
C PHE A 76 20.65 -28.21 6.10
N ASP A 77 20.47 -29.48 5.76
CA ASP A 77 20.82 -30.62 6.63
C ASP A 77 21.50 -31.71 5.81
N LYS A 78 22.83 -31.84 5.96
CA LYS A 78 23.77 -32.77 5.30
C LYS A 78 23.47 -33.06 3.83
N ASP A 79 22.47 -33.91 3.57
CA ASP A 79 22.11 -34.43 2.25
C ASP A 79 20.80 -33.84 1.70
N THR A 80 20.15 -32.94 2.45
CA THR A 80 18.85 -32.34 2.11
C THR A 80 18.88 -30.81 2.12
N ILE A 81 18.19 -30.23 1.15
CA ILE A 81 17.88 -28.81 1.09
C ILE A 81 16.37 -28.69 1.23
N GLN A 82 15.91 -27.96 2.25
CA GLN A 82 14.49 -27.66 2.44
C GLN A 82 14.25 -26.18 2.17
N ILE A 83 13.31 -25.88 1.29
CA ILE A 83 12.85 -24.49 1.05
C ILE A 83 12.13 -24.02 2.31
N ALA A 84 12.44 -22.81 2.77
CA ALA A 84 11.78 -22.23 3.92
C ALA A 84 10.29 -21.97 3.64
N GLU A 85 9.45 -22.21 4.65
CA GLU A 85 8.03 -21.90 4.53
C GLU A 85 7.80 -20.39 4.39
N THR A 86 6.90 -20.03 3.48
CA THR A 86 6.51 -18.64 3.24
C THR A 86 5.25 -18.33 4.06
N ASP A 87 5.27 -17.27 4.88
CA ASP A 87 4.09 -16.83 5.65
C ASP A 87 3.04 -16.24 4.72
N THR A 88 2.00 -17.01 4.40
CA THR A 88 0.88 -16.61 3.54
C THR A 88 -0.30 -16.04 4.33
N SER A 89 -0.09 -15.57 5.56
CA SER A 89 -1.12 -14.86 6.33
C SER A 89 -1.71 -13.72 5.49
N PRO A 90 -3.06 -13.61 5.36
CA PRO A 90 -3.68 -12.58 4.54
C PRO A 90 -3.30 -11.16 4.98
N ILE A 91 -2.94 -10.30 4.04
CA ILE A 91 -2.46 -8.94 4.29
C ILE A 91 -3.38 -7.92 3.61
N ILE A 92 -3.70 -6.84 4.33
CA ILE A 92 -4.29 -5.62 3.75
C ILE A 92 -3.26 -4.51 3.87
N ILE A 93 -3.00 -3.79 2.77
CA ILE A 93 -2.09 -2.64 2.76
C ILE A 93 -2.86 -1.39 2.34
N PHE A 94 -2.85 -0.37 3.20
CA PHE A 94 -3.36 0.96 2.89
C PHE A 94 -2.28 1.74 2.14
N ALA A 95 -2.44 1.89 0.82
CA ALA A 95 -1.38 2.39 -0.05
C ALA A 95 -1.90 3.49 -0.98
N ARG A 96 -1.03 4.42 -1.37
CA ARG A 96 -1.39 5.45 -2.35
C ARG A 96 -1.35 4.87 -3.76
N ALA A 97 -1.97 5.53 -4.73
CA ALA A 97 -2.00 5.06 -6.11
C ALA A 97 -0.59 4.78 -6.69
N CYS A 98 0.37 5.66 -6.39
CA CYS A 98 1.76 5.47 -6.84
C CYS A 98 2.44 4.25 -6.20
N ASP A 99 2.13 3.94 -4.94
CA ASP A 99 2.63 2.75 -4.26
C ASP A 99 2.06 1.47 -4.88
N ILE A 100 0.75 1.46 -5.15
CA ILE A 100 0.07 0.32 -5.78
C ILE A 100 0.63 0.07 -7.20
N ASN A 101 0.87 1.13 -7.97
CA ASN A 101 1.48 1.00 -9.30
C ASN A 101 2.95 0.54 -9.24
N ALA A 102 3.70 0.97 -8.21
CA ALA A 102 5.06 0.49 -7.99
C ALA A 102 5.06 -1.03 -7.73
N MET A 103 4.06 -1.55 -7.02
CA MET A 103 3.90 -2.99 -6.81
C MET A 103 3.76 -3.76 -8.13
N SER A 104 3.05 -3.24 -9.13
CA SER A 104 2.96 -3.91 -10.44
C SER A 104 4.31 -3.99 -11.17
N ARG A 105 5.25 -3.07 -10.90
CA ARG A 105 6.61 -3.16 -11.45
C ARG A 105 7.43 -4.24 -10.75
N LEU A 106 7.23 -4.41 -9.45
CA LEU A 106 7.79 -5.53 -8.69
C LEU A 106 7.19 -6.85 -9.14
N ASP A 107 5.87 -6.92 -9.36
CA ASP A 107 5.18 -8.09 -9.90
C ASP A 107 5.86 -8.54 -11.21
N TYR A 108 6.12 -7.62 -12.13
CA TYR A 108 6.84 -7.93 -13.37
C TYR A 108 8.26 -8.45 -13.11
N MET A 109 9.03 -7.79 -12.22
CA MET A 109 10.39 -8.19 -11.89
C MET A 109 10.48 -9.59 -11.27
N TYR A 110 9.59 -9.94 -10.36
CA TYR A 110 9.65 -11.22 -9.65
C TYR A 110 8.93 -12.35 -10.39
N LEU A 111 7.90 -12.04 -11.19
CA LEU A 111 7.05 -13.07 -11.79
C LEU A 111 7.27 -13.26 -13.29
N SER A 112 7.88 -12.29 -13.98
CA SER A 112 7.94 -12.28 -15.45
C SER A 112 9.29 -11.88 -16.04
N ASN A 113 10.22 -11.36 -15.23
CA ASN A 113 11.54 -10.95 -15.71
C ASN A 113 12.52 -12.13 -15.69
N GLY A 114 12.45 -12.94 -16.74
CA GLY A 114 13.30 -14.12 -16.94
C GLY A 114 12.48 -15.36 -17.24
N ASN A 115 13.09 -16.53 -17.08
CA ASN A 115 12.48 -17.81 -17.45
C ASN A 115 11.61 -18.43 -16.35
N ASN A 116 11.67 -17.92 -15.12
CA ASN A 116 10.97 -18.48 -13.96
C ASN A 116 10.36 -17.37 -13.11
N SER A 117 9.25 -17.67 -12.43
CA SER A 117 8.68 -16.84 -11.38
C SER A 117 9.32 -17.14 -10.02
N ASP A 118 9.47 -16.12 -9.20
CA ASP A 118 9.83 -16.28 -7.78
C ASP A 118 8.66 -16.89 -7.01
N TYR A 119 8.87 -18.10 -6.50
CA TYR A 119 7.85 -18.90 -5.83
C TYR A 119 7.34 -18.24 -4.54
N SER A 120 8.25 -17.77 -3.69
CA SER A 120 7.90 -17.17 -2.39
C SER A 120 7.19 -15.83 -2.58
N TYR A 121 7.66 -15.01 -3.51
CA TYR A 121 6.99 -13.77 -3.88
C TYR A 121 5.58 -14.02 -4.40
N GLN A 122 5.39 -14.99 -5.30
CA GLN A 122 4.08 -15.32 -5.84
C GLN A 122 3.09 -15.70 -4.74
N LEU A 123 3.48 -16.59 -3.83
CA LEU A 123 2.65 -17.01 -2.70
C LEU A 123 2.25 -15.84 -1.80
N LEU A 124 3.19 -14.97 -1.43
CA LEU A 124 2.90 -13.76 -0.65
C LEU A 124 1.93 -12.83 -1.39
N ARG A 125 2.21 -12.58 -2.67
CA ARG A 125 1.51 -11.59 -3.49
C ARG A 125 0.03 -11.93 -3.71
N GLU A 126 -0.30 -13.21 -3.81
CA GLU A 126 -1.68 -13.72 -3.92
C GLU A 126 -2.53 -13.42 -2.68
N HIS A 127 -1.90 -13.22 -1.52
CA HIS A 127 -2.55 -12.98 -0.22
C HIS A 127 -2.61 -11.49 0.16
N ILE A 128 -2.20 -10.59 -0.73
CA ILE A 128 -2.20 -9.13 -0.50
C ILE A 128 -3.42 -8.48 -1.17
N ARG A 129 -4.13 -7.66 -0.40
CA ARG A 129 -5.20 -6.76 -0.86
C ARG A 129 -4.84 -5.32 -0.55
N PHE A 130 -5.18 -4.41 -1.46
CA PHE A 130 -4.93 -2.98 -1.26
C PHE A 130 -6.21 -2.23 -0.87
N VAL A 131 -6.05 -1.28 0.05
CA VAL A 131 -6.99 -0.18 0.25
C VAL A 131 -6.30 1.09 -0.24
N LEU A 132 -6.89 1.79 -1.20
CA LEU A 132 -6.35 3.03 -1.74
C LEU A 132 -6.52 4.15 -0.71
N ILE A 133 -5.41 4.75 -0.30
CA ILE A 133 -5.41 6.07 0.35
C ILE A 133 -5.48 7.11 -0.77
N GLU A 134 -6.58 7.84 -0.86
CA GLU A 134 -6.74 8.91 -1.84
C GLU A 134 -5.73 10.04 -1.58
N CYS A 135 -5.15 10.57 -2.66
CA CYS A 135 -4.43 11.83 -2.64
C CYS A 135 -5.22 12.82 -3.49
N GLU A 136 -5.87 13.78 -2.84
CA GLU A 136 -6.58 14.87 -3.53
C GLU A 136 -5.56 15.83 -4.19
N GLU A 137 -4.45 16.07 -3.49
CA GLU A 137 -3.33 16.88 -3.95
C GLU A 137 -2.01 16.11 -3.78
N SER A 138 -1.00 16.47 -4.57
CA SER A 138 0.34 15.91 -4.43
C SER A 138 1.10 16.55 -3.27
N PHE A 139 1.88 15.76 -2.53
CA PHE A 139 2.88 16.31 -1.61
C PHE A 139 3.96 17.10 -2.35
N GLU A 140 4.68 17.95 -1.62
CA GLU A 140 5.66 18.92 -2.17
C GLU A 140 6.61 18.34 -3.24
N ASN A 141 7.15 17.14 -3.01
CA ASN A 141 8.14 16.50 -3.89
C ASN A 141 7.60 15.25 -4.60
N CYS A 142 6.28 15.12 -4.75
CA CYS A 142 5.68 14.04 -5.53
C CYS A 142 5.73 14.35 -7.03
N PHE A 143 5.93 13.32 -7.84
CA PHE A 143 6.00 13.39 -9.30
C PHE A 143 5.22 12.24 -9.97
N CYS A 144 4.17 11.74 -9.29
CA CYS A 144 3.37 10.60 -9.73
C CYS A 144 2.62 10.83 -11.05
N VAL A 145 2.22 12.07 -11.35
CA VAL A 145 1.57 12.43 -12.62
C VAL A 145 2.59 12.38 -13.75
N SER A 146 3.78 12.95 -13.55
CA SER A 146 4.87 12.90 -14.55
C SER A 146 5.26 11.45 -14.90
N MET A 147 5.16 10.54 -13.92
CA MET A 147 5.45 9.11 -14.10
C MET A 147 4.25 8.28 -14.56
N GLY A 148 3.06 8.87 -14.69
CA GLY A 148 1.82 8.16 -15.03
C GLY A 148 1.36 7.14 -13.98
N THR A 149 1.76 7.30 -12.71
CA THR A 149 1.44 6.39 -11.59
C THR A 149 0.46 6.98 -10.58
N ASN A 150 -0.14 8.12 -10.89
CA ASN A 150 -1.12 8.82 -10.05
C ASN A 150 -2.51 8.15 -9.97
N LYS A 151 -2.81 7.18 -10.85
CA LYS A 151 -4.12 6.51 -10.94
C LYS A 151 -3.98 5.00 -10.89
N THR A 152 -4.94 4.30 -10.30
CA THR A 152 -5.00 2.84 -10.32
C THR A 152 -6.43 2.37 -10.11
N ASP A 153 -6.79 1.18 -10.58
CA ASP A 153 -8.03 0.49 -10.24
C ASP A 153 -7.80 -0.78 -9.39
N CYS A 154 -6.54 -1.05 -9.05
CA CYS A 154 -6.11 -2.27 -8.35
C CYS A 154 -6.27 -2.14 -6.82
N TYR A 155 -7.50 -1.95 -6.35
CA TYR A 155 -7.81 -1.88 -4.92
C TYR A 155 -9.19 -2.48 -4.58
N SER A 156 -9.31 -2.98 -3.35
CA SER A 156 -10.54 -3.55 -2.80
C SER A 156 -11.47 -2.48 -2.20
N ALA A 157 -10.91 -1.36 -1.76
CA ALA A 157 -11.64 -0.17 -1.36
C ALA A 157 -10.77 1.08 -1.53
N ALA A 158 -11.37 2.26 -1.61
CA ALA A 158 -10.68 3.55 -1.59
C ALA A 158 -11.18 4.40 -0.44
N MET A 159 -10.28 5.18 0.18
CA MET A 159 -10.58 6.00 1.33
C MET A 159 -9.99 7.41 1.20
N ARG A 160 -10.84 8.42 1.39
CA ARG A 160 -10.43 9.81 1.60
C ARG A 160 -10.48 10.11 3.08
N PHE A 161 -9.35 10.48 3.66
CA PHE A 161 -9.25 10.77 5.09
C PHE A 161 -9.39 12.27 5.37
N SER A 162 -9.94 12.58 6.54
CA SER A 162 -10.09 13.92 7.10
C SER A 162 -10.06 13.81 8.62
N ASP A 163 -10.03 14.93 9.34
CA ASP A 163 -10.09 14.93 10.80
C ASP A 163 -11.41 14.36 11.34
N GLU A 164 -12.49 14.40 10.55
CA GLU A 164 -13.82 13.88 10.90
C GLU A 164 -13.98 12.38 10.61
N GLY A 165 -12.96 11.70 10.08
CA GLY A 165 -13.02 10.30 9.67
C GLY A 165 -12.71 10.11 8.18
N ALA A 166 -13.42 9.20 7.51
CA ALA A 166 -13.15 8.86 6.12
C ALA A 166 -14.39 8.67 5.26
N LEU A 167 -14.30 9.10 3.99
CA LEU A 167 -15.20 8.64 2.92
C LEU A 167 -14.63 7.35 2.34
N VAL A 168 -15.46 6.32 2.21
CA VAL A 168 -15.04 4.97 1.80
C VAL A 168 -15.85 4.54 0.58
N SER A 169 -15.16 4.17 -0.49
CA SER A 169 -15.74 3.55 -1.68
C SER A 169 -15.34 2.07 -1.72
N ILE A 170 -16.32 1.18 -1.71
CA ILE A 170 -16.11 -0.26 -1.49
C ILE A 170 -16.32 -1.00 -2.80
N ARG A 171 -15.36 -1.87 -3.16
CA ARG A 171 -15.36 -2.70 -4.37
C ARG A 171 -15.30 -4.21 -4.08
N ASP A 172 -15.04 -4.60 -2.84
CA ASP A 172 -14.75 -5.99 -2.46
C ASP A 172 -15.65 -6.50 -1.31
N PRO A 173 -16.28 -7.68 -1.43
CA PRO A 173 -17.17 -8.23 -0.41
C PRO A 173 -16.56 -8.38 0.99
N PHE A 174 -15.25 -8.61 1.13
CA PHE A 174 -14.66 -8.79 2.47
C PHE A 174 -14.64 -7.47 3.26
N ILE A 175 -14.47 -6.32 2.58
CA ILE A 175 -14.56 -4.99 3.19
C ILE A 175 -16.03 -4.68 3.50
N GLU A 176 -16.94 -5.00 2.58
CA GLU A 176 -18.37 -4.81 2.78
C GLU A 176 -18.88 -5.55 4.04
N ALA A 177 -18.47 -6.81 4.22
CA ALA A 177 -18.79 -7.57 5.42
C ALA A 177 -18.19 -6.96 6.69
N ALA A 178 -16.96 -6.44 6.62
CA ALA A 178 -16.30 -5.82 7.76
C ALA A 178 -16.95 -4.47 8.16
N ILE A 179 -17.52 -3.74 7.19
CA ILE A 179 -18.10 -2.41 7.42
C ILE A 179 -19.58 -2.44 7.78
N GLN A 180 -20.25 -3.60 7.69
CA GLN A 180 -21.67 -3.73 7.95
C GLN A 180 -22.09 -3.10 9.30
N GLY A 181 -23.09 -2.21 9.25
CA GLY A 181 -23.60 -1.49 10.42
C GLY A 181 -22.71 -0.32 10.89
N LEU A 182 -21.72 0.09 10.10
CA LEU A 182 -20.91 1.28 10.31
C LEU A 182 -21.21 2.33 9.24
N GLY A 183 -21.05 3.59 9.61
CA GLY A 183 -21.10 4.72 8.71
C GLY A 183 -22.50 5.09 8.22
N GLN A 184 -22.53 6.14 7.41
CA GLN A 184 -23.73 6.67 6.76
C GLN A 184 -23.49 6.73 5.26
N GLU A 185 -24.54 6.56 4.47
CA GLU A 185 -24.44 6.68 3.01
C GLU A 185 -23.88 8.05 2.62
N ALA A 186 -22.96 8.07 1.66
CA ALA A 186 -22.32 9.27 1.18
C ALA A 186 -22.14 9.20 -0.34
N ASP A 187 -22.10 10.35 -1.00
CA ASP A 187 -21.69 10.43 -2.40
C ASP A 187 -20.17 10.60 -2.46
N TYR A 188 -19.48 9.54 -2.86
CA TYR A 188 -18.03 9.53 -2.94
C TYR A 188 -17.53 8.60 -4.04
N THR A 189 -16.72 9.17 -4.93
CA THR A 189 -15.90 8.46 -5.90
C THR A 189 -14.46 8.94 -5.73
N PRO A 190 -13.48 8.02 -5.60
CA PRO A 190 -12.09 8.42 -5.46
C PRO A 190 -11.65 9.24 -6.67
N SER A 191 -11.04 10.38 -6.39
CA SER A 191 -10.37 11.21 -7.38
C SER A 191 -8.87 10.94 -7.36
N PHE A 192 -8.17 11.46 -8.36
CA PHE A 192 -6.73 11.30 -8.47
C PHE A 192 -6.11 12.62 -8.87
N VAL A 193 -4.99 12.93 -8.24
CA VAL A 193 -4.14 14.09 -8.57
C VAL A 193 -3.98 14.26 -10.08
N SER A 194 -4.31 15.43 -10.61
CA SER A 194 -4.17 15.76 -12.04
C SER A 194 -2.86 16.45 -12.38
N GLU A 195 -2.21 17.09 -11.40
CA GLU A 195 -0.96 17.83 -11.57
C GLU A 195 -0.07 17.71 -10.34
N ASN A 196 1.25 17.76 -10.53
CA ASN A 196 2.21 17.79 -9.43
C ASN A 196 2.80 19.19 -9.29
N ARG A 197 3.16 19.58 -8.06
CA ARG A 197 3.93 20.80 -7.81
C ARG A 197 5.28 20.75 -8.52
N GLU A 198 5.94 19.60 -8.48
CA GLU A 198 7.18 19.33 -9.20
C GLU A 198 6.91 18.49 -10.45
N THR A 199 7.38 18.95 -11.60
CA THR A 199 7.27 18.22 -12.87
C THR A 199 8.63 17.69 -13.27
N VAL A 200 8.71 16.39 -13.54
CA VAL A 200 9.95 15.74 -13.99
C VAL A 200 9.83 15.27 -15.42
N VAL A 201 10.95 15.31 -16.12
CA VAL A 201 11.04 14.88 -17.52
C VAL A 201 11.53 13.43 -17.54
N THR A 202 10.74 12.52 -18.12
CA THR A 202 11.09 11.09 -18.18
C THR A 202 12.07 10.82 -19.33
N PRO A 203 12.92 9.79 -19.24
CA PRO A 203 13.86 9.44 -20.32
C PRO A 203 13.20 9.30 -21.69
N ASP A 204 11.98 8.75 -21.75
CA ASP A 204 11.23 8.55 -23.00
C ASP A 204 10.89 9.87 -23.73
N SER A 205 10.87 10.98 -23.00
CA SER A 205 10.57 12.31 -23.54
C SER A 205 11.81 13.09 -24.02
N VAL A 206 13.02 12.59 -23.75
CA VAL A 206 14.29 13.26 -24.09
C VAL A 206 15.21 12.40 -24.94
N CYS A 207 15.23 11.08 -24.68
CA CYS A 207 16.04 10.14 -25.43
C CYS A 207 15.32 9.77 -26.73
N ARG A 208 15.99 10.00 -27.86
CA ARG A 208 15.49 9.61 -29.19
C ARG A 208 15.49 8.10 -29.44
N ASP A 209 15.88 7.29 -28.46
CA ASP A 209 15.88 5.82 -28.57
C ASP A 209 15.96 5.14 -27.19
N PRO A 210 14.84 4.66 -26.62
CA PRO A 210 14.83 3.94 -25.35
C PRO A 210 15.42 2.51 -25.43
N GLN A 211 15.81 2.02 -26.62
CA GLN A 211 16.42 0.69 -26.84
C GLN A 211 17.94 0.73 -27.07
N LYS A 212 18.57 1.90 -27.03
CA LYS A 212 20.03 2.09 -27.26
C LYS A 212 20.84 2.39 -26.00
N ILE A 213 20.49 1.80 -24.86
CA ILE A 213 21.36 1.73 -23.68
C ILE A 213 21.89 0.31 -23.55
#